data_AF-A0A842LVL5-F1
#
_entry.id   AF-A0A842LVL5-F1
#
_cell.length_a   1.000
_cell.length_b   1.000
_cell.length_c   1.000
_cell.angle_alpha   90.00
_cell.angle_beta   90.00
_cell.angle_gamma   90.00
#
_symmetry.space_group_name_H-M   'P 1'
#
loop_
_entity.id
_entity.type
_entity.pdbx_description
1 polymer ?
#
loop_
_entity_poly.entity_id
_entity_poly.type
_entity_poly.pdbx_seq_one_letter_code
_entity_poly.pdbx_strand_id
1 'polypeptide(L)' 'MEEEFKHMVRIARKDIDGNKTMENALTSIKGVGKALSRAIIMSAGYDLNQRIGYLSDEEIERLEEAIK' A
#
# COMPACT_ATOMS: atom_id res chain seq x y z
N MET A 1 -7.76 10.13 -17.56
CA MET A 1 -6.58 9.26 -17.46
C MET A 1 -7.11 7.97 -16.88
N GLU A 2 -7.03 6.87 -17.62
CA GLU A 2 -7.41 5.56 -17.09
C GLU A 2 -6.42 5.22 -15.99
N GLU A 3 -6.90 5.01 -14.76
CA GLU A 3 -6.07 4.49 -13.69
C GLU A 3 -5.68 3.06 -14.09
N GLU A 4 -4.44 2.86 -14.53
CA GLU A 4 -3.92 1.53 -14.84
C GLU A 4 -3.94 0.69 -13.56
N PHE A 5 -4.86 -0.25 -13.51
CA PHE A 5 -4.97 -1.16 -12.39
C PHE A 5 -3.85 -2.20 -12.43
N LYS A 6 -2.94 -2.13 -11.46
CA LYS A 6 -1.88 -3.11 -11.25
C LYS A 6 -2.41 -4.28 -10.45
N HIS A 7 -2.54 -5.44 -11.10
CA HIS A 7 -2.95 -6.68 -10.42
C HIS A 7 -1.94 -7.16 -9.37
N MET A 8 -0.68 -6.76 -9.49
CA MET A 8 0.39 -7.12 -8.57
C MET A 8 1.30 -5.92 -8.33
N VAL A 9 1.54 -5.61 -7.07
CA VAL A 9 2.38 -4.49 -6.62
C VAL A 9 3.44 -5.04 -5.68
N ARG A 10 4.70 -4.64 -5.87
CA ARG A 10 5.80 -5.05 -4.98
C ARG A 10 6.11 -3.94 -3.99
N ILE A 11 6.05 -4.24 -2.69
CA ILE A 11 6.34 -3.31 -1.59
C ILE A 11 7.25 -4.00 -0.59
N ALA A 12 8.34 -3.36 -0.16
CA ALA A 12 9.26 -3.90 0.84
C ALA A 12 9.75 -5.32 0.50
N ARG A 13 10.10 -5.55 -0.77
CA ARG A 13 10.53 -6.85 -1.35
C ARG A 13 9.47 -7.96 -1.32
N LYS A 14 8.19 -7.62 -1.12
CA LYS A 14 7.08 -8.57 -1.12
C LYS A 14 6.08 -8.25 -2.23
N ASP A 15 5.63 -9.29 -2.92
CA ASP A 15 4.56 -9.19 -3.92
C ASP A 15 3.20 -9.18 -3.20
N ILE A 16 2.40 -8.18 -3.51
CA ILE A 16 1.08 -7.93 -2.93
C ILE A 16 0.05 -7.90 -4.07
N ASP A 17 -1.10 -8.53 -3.83
CA ASP A 17 -2.24 -8.49 -4.74
C ASP A 17 -2.86 -7.10 -4.77
N GLY A 18 -2.98 -6.53 -5.97
CA GLY A 18 -3.54 -5.21 -6.23
C GLY A 18 -5.01 -5.05 -5.82
N ASN A 19 -5.74 -6.15 -5.67
CA ASN A 19 -7.14 -6.13 -5.20
C ASN A 19 -7.27 -5.87 -3.71
N LYS A 20 -6.18 -6.01 -2.94
CA LYS A 20 -6.21 -5.76 -1.50
C LYS A 20 -6.35 -4.27 -1.22
N THR A 21 -7.12 -3.97 -0.16
CA THR A 21 -7.13 -2.63 0.42
C THR A 21 -5.75 -2.29 0.96
N MET A 22 -5.42 -1.01 0.96
CA MET A 22 -4.20 -0.44 1.54
C MET A 22 -3.90 -1.02 2.93
N GLU A 23 -4.90 -1.06 3.80
CA GLU A 23 -4.76 -1.59 5.15
C GLU A 23 -4.25 -3.04 5.15
N ASN A 24 -4.88 -3.92 4.36
CA ASN A 24 -4.55 -5.33 4.29
C ASN A 24 -3.27 -5.60 3.50
N ALA A 25 -2.98 -4.78 2.49
CA ALA A 25 -1.76 -4.85 1.71
C ALA A 25 -0.54 -4.67 2.63
N LEU A 26 -0.49 -3.59 3.40
CA LEU A 26 0.63 -3.30 4.30
C LEU A 26 0.78 -4.34 5.42
N THR A 27 -0.32 -4.91 5.92
CA THR A 27 -0.23 -6.00 6.93
C THR A 27 0.46 -7.27 6.41
N SER A 28 0.62 -7.39 5.09
CA SER A 28 1.39 -8.50 4.51
C SER A 28 2.89 -8.36 4.77
N ILE A 29 3.39 -7.17 5.13
CA ILE A 29 4.79 -6.91 5.44
C ILE A 29 5.10 -7.41 6.86
N LYS A 30 6.20 -8.15 7.01
CA LYS A 30 6.62 -8.69 8.30
C LYS A 30 6.93 -7.55 9.27
N GLY A 31 6.24 -7.50 10.41
CA GLY A 31 6.39 -6.43 11.41
C GLY A 31 5.34 -5.32 11.30
N VAL A 32 4.53 -5.31 10.23
CA VAL A 32 3.43 -4.34 10.08
C VAL A 32 2.12 -5.00 10.49
N GLY A 33 1.60 -4.62 11.65
CA GLY A 33 0.25 -4.99 12.11
C GLY A 33 -0.83 -4.05 11.56
N LYS A 34 -2.10 -4.36 11.82
CA LYS A 34 -3.24 -3.51 11.41
C LYS A 34 -3.13 -2.07 11.94
N ALA A 35 -2.72 -1.91 13.20
CA ALA A 35 -2.58 -0.60 13.82
C ALA A 35 -1.48 0.24 13.14
N LEU A 36 -0.32 -0.38 12.85
CA LEU A 36 0.79 0.31 12.19
C LEU A 36 0.43 0.65 10.73
N SER A 37 -0.19 -0.30 10.01
CA SER A 37 -0.71 -0.07 8.67
C SER A 37 -1.64 1.14 8.62
N ARG A 38 -2.65 1.20 9.51
CA ARG A 38 -3.55 2.36 9.62
C ARG A 38 -2.81 3.66 9.89
N ALA A 39 -1.87 3.66 10.84
CA ALA A 39 -1.12 4.85 11.21
C ALA A 39 -0.31 5.40 10.03
N ILE A 40 0.36 4.52 9.27
CA ILE A 40 1.15 4.90 8.09
C ILE A 40 0.24 5.47 7.00
N ILE A 41 -0.86 4.78 6.67
CA ILE A 41 -1.80 5.22 5.64
C ILE A 41 -2.40 6.58 5.98
N MET A 42 -2.84 6.76 7.24
CA MET A 42 -3.39 8.03 7.72
C MET A 42 -2.34 9.14 7.76
N SER A 43 -1.11 8.83 8.18
CA SER A 43 -0.02 9.80 8.20
C SER A 43 0.40 10.25 6.80
N ALA A 44 0.26 9.37 5.81
CA ALA A 44 0.54 9.66 4.41
C ALA A 44 -0.64 10.33 3.68
N GLY A 45 -1.81 10.43 4.32
CA GLY A 45 -3.00 11.08 3.76
C GLY A 45 -3.78 10.25 2.74
N TYR A 46 -3.61 8.93 2.73
CA TYR A 46 -4.34 8.02 1.84
C TYR A 46 -5.60 7.45 2.49
N ASP A 47 -6.52 6.91 1.68
CA ASP A 47 -7.69 6.17 2.17
C ASP A 47 -7.32 4.71 2.50
N LEU A 48 -7.77 4.24 3.66
CA LEU A 48 -7.64 2.86 4.13
C LEU A 48 -8.33 1.85 3.21
N ASN A 49 -9.42 2.25 2.57
CA ASN A 49 -10.26 1.40 1.72
C ASN A 49 -9.84 1.41 0.25
N GLN A 50 -8.96 2.33 -0.15
CA GLN A 50 -8.43 2.35 -1.51
C GLN A 50 -7.65 1.05 -1.78
N ARG A 51 -7.75 0.56 -3.01
CA ARG A 51 -7.01 -0.63 -3.43
C ARG A 51 -5.61 -0.23 -3.85
N ILE A 52 -4.63 -1.05 -3.47
CA ILE A 52 -3.23 -0.75 -3.76
C ILE A 52 -2.91 -0.80 -5.26
N GLY A 53 -3.70 -1.55 -6.04
CA GLY A 53 -3.54 -1.64 -7.49
C GLY A 53 -3.85 -0.35 -8.25
N TYR A 54 -4.48 0.64 -7.63
CA TYR A 54 -4.72 1.95 -8.25
C TYR A 54 -3.65 2.98 -7.94
N LEU A 55 -2.66 2.64 -7.10
CA LEU A 55 -1.58 3.56 -6.79
C LEU A 55 -0.60 3.67 -7.97
N SER A 56 -0.17 4.90 -8.20
CA SER A 56 0.99 5.19 -9.06
C SER A 56 2.28 4.65 -8.42
N ASP A 57 3.32 4.46 -9.23
CA ASP A 57 4.63 4.03 -8.72
C ASP A 57 5.23 5.05 -7.73
N GLU A 58 5.00 6.34 -7.95
CA GLU A 58 5.42 7.41 -7.02
C GLU A 58 4.74 7.29 -5.64
N GLU A 59 3.44 6.98 -5.62
CA GLU A 59 2.71 6.78 -4.35
C GLU A 59 3.18 5.54 -3.62
N ILE A 60 3.50 4.47 -4.35
CA ILE A 60 4.07 3.23 -3.81
C ILE A 60 5.44 3.49 -3.19
N GLU A 61 6.32 4.24 -3.87
CA GLU A 61 7.64 4.61 -3.34
C GLU A 61 7.51 5.44 -2.06
N ARG A 62 6.60 6.43 -2.02
CA ARG A 62 6.33 7.22 -0.79
C ARG A 62 5.84 6.36 0.37
N LEU A 63 4.99 5.37 0.09
CA LEU A 63 4.54 4.40 1.09
C LEU A 63 5.69 3.53 1.59
N GLU A 64 6.58 3.09 0.71
CA GLU A 64 7.76 2.31 1.08
C GLU A 64 8.74 3.13 1.93
N GLU A 65 8.93 4.41 1.61
CA GLU A 65 9.73 5.33 2.45
C GLU A 65 9.11 5.53 3.84
N ALA A 66 7.79 5.61 3.95
CA ALA A 66 7.10 5.77 5.23
C ALA A 66 7.15 4.51 6.14
N ILE A 67 7.47 3.34 5.57
CA ILE A 67 7.62 2.07 6.30
C ILE A 67 9.07 1.87 6.80
N LYS A 68 10.03 2.56 6.18
CA LYS A 68 11.47 2.43 6.43
C LYS A 68 11.90 3.12 7.72
#